data_AF-A0A534Q5G8-F1
#
_entry.id   AF-A0A534Q5G8-F1
#
_cell.length_a   1.000
_cell.length_b   1.000
_cell.length_c   1.000
_cell.angle_alpha   90.00
_cell.angle_beta   90.00
_cell.angle_gamma   90.00
#
_symmetry.space_group_name_H-M   'P 1'
#
loop_
_entity.id
_entity.type
_entity.pdbx_description
1 polymer ?
#
loop_
_entity_poly.entity_id
_entity_poly.type
_entity_poly.pdbx_seq_one_letter_code
_entity_poly.pdbx_strand_id
1 'polypeptide(L)'
;MSSTGRASVFAYGISCYAIFFVTFLYLIGWLTGRLVPTSIDSGAAGNTPAALAVDLALIALFGVQHSVMARPGFKRWWTRVVPQPIERATYVLATSLVLIALFAAWQPIPFAIWRTEGAVAVALQAGALLGFGIVLYTSFLIDHFDLFGLRQVFLAWRGAPYSEKRFVTPQVYRFIRHPLYVGWMISFWCAPVMTLGHALFASGMTIYILIAIRYEERDLAAALGEPYRRWRDATPMFVPLVREMKERRHAQFLAKVQADAVQRTLDLLARGPGSVESFFEPFTKTLVEECESLACDVWLTDEHEKHVELEAS
;
A
#
# COMPACT_ATOMS: atom_id res chain seq x y z
N MET A 1 29.78 15.08 8.55
CA MET A 1 29.28 16.21 7.73
C MET A 1 29.41 17.50 8.52
N SER A 2 29.78 18.60 7.89
CA SER A 2 29.75 19.94 8.50
C SER A 2 28.31 20.36 8.82
N SER A 3 28.12 21.37 9.67
CA SER A 3 26.80 21.94 9.96
C SER A 3 26.10 22.44 8.69
N THR A 4 26.85 23.09 7.80
CA THR A 4 26.37 23.56 6.50
C THR A 4 25.93 22.40 5.59
N GLY A 5 26.71 21.32 5.51
CA GLY A 5 26.35 20.14 4.72
C GLY A 5 25.07 19.45 5.24
N ARG A 6 24.86 19.44 6.55
CA ARG A 6 23.63 18.90 7.17
C ARG A 6 22.40 19.74 6.82
N ALA A 7 22.53 21.07 6.83
CA ALA A 7 21.45 21.98 6.44
C ALA A 7 21.08 21.80 4.95
N SER A 8 22.07 21.68 4.06
CA SER A 8 21.82 21.44 2.63
C SER A 8 21.09 20.12 2.36
N VAL A 9 21.47 19.04 3.06
CA VAL A 9 20.78 17.74 2.96
C VAL A 9 19.31 17.83 3.36
N PHE A 10 19.02 18.56 4.45
CA PHE A 10 17.66 18.77 4.92
C PHE A 10 16.84 19.59 3.92
N ALA A 11 17.37 20.73 3.47
CA ALA A 11 16.71 21.61 2.50
C ALA A 11 16.42 20.88 1.17
N TYR A 12 17.38 20.07 0.70
CA TYR A 12 17.19 19.23 -0.49
C TYR A 12 16.04 18.24 -0.31
N GLY A 13 16.02 17.49 0.80
CA GLY A 13 14.95 16.51 1.05
C GLY A 13 13.56 17.15 1.17
N ILE A 14 13.45 18.32 1.83
CA ILE A 14 12.20 19.08 1.90
C ILE A 14 11.75 19.54 0.52
N SER A 15 12.68 19.99 -0.33
CA SER A 15 12.37 20.40 -1.70
C SER A 15 11.88 19.22 -2.55
N CYS A 16 12.55 18.06 -2.46
CA CYS A 16 12.12 16.84 -3.13
C CYS A 16 10.72 16.40 -2.70
N TYR A 17 10.41 16.48 -1.40
CA TYR A 17 9.09 16.17 -0.87
C TYR A 17 8.03 17.14 -1.38
N ALA A 18 8.31 18.44 -1.39
CA ALA A 18 7.39 19.45 -1.90
C ALA A 18 7.08 19.22 -3.39
N ILE A 19 8.11 18.94 -4.20
CA ILE A 19 7.95 18.60 -5.62
C ILE A 19 7.07 17.35 -5.78
N PHE A 20 7.34 16.29 -5.02
CA PHE A 20 6.50 15.10 -5.01
C PHE A 20 5.05 15.41 -4.66
N PHE A 21 4.81 16.17 -3.58
CA PHE A 21 3.47 16.45 -3.10
C PHE A 21 2.68 17.27 -4.13
N VAL A 22 3.30 18.29 -4.74
CA VAL A 22 2.70 19.05 -5.84
C VAL A 22 2.42 18.15 -7.05
N THR A 23 3.36 17.27 -7.41
CA THR A 23 3.19 16.31 -8.52
C THR A 23 2.04 15.32 -8.23
N PHE A 24 1.90 14.88 -6.98
CA PHE A 24 0.81 14.01 -6.54
C PHE A 24 -0.54 14.72 -6.59
N LEU A 25 -0.63 15.97 -6.12
CA LEU A 25 -1.84 16.78 -6.26
C LEU A 25 -2.19 17.03 -7.73
N TYR A 26 -1.17 17.27 -8.57
CA TYR A 26 -1.36 17.39 -10.01
C TYR A 26 -1.90 16.10 -10.61
N LEU A 27 -1.41 14.93 -10.20
CA LEU A 27 -1.91 13.62 -10.64
C LEU A 27 -3.41 13.44 -10.31
N ILE A 28 -3.84 13.84 -9.10
CA ILE A 28 -5.26 13.82 -8.72
C ILE A 28 -6.06 14.67 -9.69
N GLY A 29 -5.63 15.91 -9.93
CA GLY A 29 -6.31 16.81 -10.85
C GLY A 29 -6.32 16.29 -12.29
N TRP A 30 -5.20 15.75 -12.74
CA TRP A 30 -5.00 15.28 -14.11
C TRP A 30 -5.85 14.05 -14.42
N LEU A 31 -5.98 13.11 -13.48
CA LEU A 31 -6.86 11.95 -13.62
C LEU A 31 -8.34 12.28 -13.44
N THR A 32 -8.68 13.23 -12.55
CA THR A 32 -10.09 13.60 -12.30
C THR A 32 -10.60 14.70 -13.22
N GLY A 33 -9.73 15.30 -14.03
CA GLY A 33 -10.07 16.44 -14.91
C GLY A 33 -10.40 17.73 -14.15
N ARG A 34 -9.78 17.95 -12.99
CA ARG A 34 -10.10 19.08 -12.08
C ARG A 34 -8.86 19.83 -11.62
N LEU A 35 -9.00 21.14 -11.42
CA LEU A 35 -8.00 22.00 -10.75
C LEU A 35 -6.61 22.11 -11.43
N VAL A 36 -6.44 21.52 -12.61
CA VAL A 36 -5.20 21.56 -13.41
C VAL A 36 -5.53 21.92 -14.86
N PRO A 37 -4.58 22.51 -15.62
CA PRO A 37 -4.84 23.01 -16.98
C PRO A 37 -5.02 21.90 -18.01
N THR A 38 -4.45 20.72 -17.79
CA THR A 38 -4.59 19.54 -18.65
C THR A 38 -5.02 18.33 -17.84
N SER A 39 -5.80 17.45 -18.43
CA SER A 39 -6.18 16.14 -17.91
C SER A 39 -5.70 15.02 -18.84
N ILE A 40 -5.81 13.78 -18.37
CA ILE A 40 -5.51 12.57 -19.14
C ILE A 40 -6.32 12.47 -20.44
N ASP A 41 -7.52 13.06 -20.45
CA ASP A 41 -8.46 13.07 -21.57
C ASP A 41 -8.45 14.38 -22.37
N SER A 42 -7.73 15.41 -21.91
CA SER A 42 -7.72 16.72 -22.55
C SER A 42 -6.74 16.78 -23.71
N GLY A 43 -7.21 17.25 -24.86
CA GLY A 43 -6.40 17.56 -26.04
C GLY A 43 -7.01 17.04 -27.33
N ALA A 44 -6.41 17.41 -28.45
CA ALA A 44 -6.88 16.99 -29.77
C ALA A 44 -6.47 15.55 -30.06
N ALA A 45 -7.34 14.80 -30.74
CA ALA A 45 -6.98 13.48 -31.25
C ALA A 45 -5.84 13.61 -32.27
N GLY A 46 -4.71 12.97 -31.97
CA GLY A 46 -3.58 12.84 -32.89
C GLY A 46 -3.62 11.55 -33.70
N ASN A 47 -2.44 11.11 -34.16
CA ASN A 47 -2.26 9.80 -34.78
C ASN A 47 -2.29 8.70 -33.71
N THR A 48 -3.35 7.88 -33.68
CA THR A 48 -3.58 6.87 -32.63
C THR A 48 -2.42 5.86 -32.47
N PRO A 49 -1.88 5.22 -33.53
CA PRO A 49 -0.66 4.41 -33.41
C PRO A 49 0.53 5.12 -32.74
N ALA A 50 0.77 6.38 -33.09
CA ALA A 50 1.85 7.16 -32.49
C ALA A 50 1.57 7.47 -31.02
N ALA A 51 0.33 7.84 -30.68
CA ALA A 51 -0.10 8.08 -29.30
C ALA A 51 0.09 6.83 -28.43
N LEU A 52 -0.37 5.66 -28.91
CA LEU A 52 -0.17 4.38 -28.23
C LEU A 52 1.31 4.08 -27.97
N ALA A 53 2.17 4.28 -28.97
CA ALA A 53 3.60 4.04 -28.82
C ALA A 53 4.24 4.97 -27.79
N VAL A 54 3.91 6.26 -27.83
CA VAL A 54 4.41 7.27 -26.88
C VAL A 54 3.93 6.96 -25.46
N ASP A 55 2.63 6.74 -25.27
CA ASP A 55 2.04 6.52 -23.95
C ASP A 55 2.53 5.21 -23.32
N LEU A 56 2.65 4.13 -24.10
CA LEU A 56 3.25 2.87 -23.63
C LEU A 56 4.72 3.07 -23.25
N ALA A 57 5.48 3.86 -24.02
CA ALA A 57 6.87 4.19 -23.68
C ALA A 57 6.97 5.03 -22.40
N LEU A 58 6.03 5.96 -22.16
CA LEU A 58 5.97 6.76 -20.93
C LEU A 58 5.63 5.89 -19.70
N ILE A 59 4.64 5.00 -19.82
CA ILE A 59 4.30 4.02 -18.77
C ILE A 59 5.49 3.11 -18.48
N ALA A 60 6.15 2.60 -19.53
CA ALA A 60 7.34 1.77 -19.39
C ALA A 60 8.50 2.55 -18.75
N LEU A 61 8.73 3.81 -19.14
CA LEU A 61 9.75 4.68 -18.55
C LEU A 61 9.52 4.86 -17.05
N PHE A 62 8.28 5.16 -16.65
CA PHE A 62 7.89 5.21 -15.24
C PHE A 62 8.15 3.89 -14.54
N GLY A 63 7.63 2.77 -15.07
CA GLY A 63 7.75 1.47 -14.44
C GLY A 63 9.20 0.99 -14.31
N VAL A 64 10.03 1.23 -15.32
CA VAL A 64 11.46 0.89 -15.33
C VAL A 64 12.22 1.77 -14.35
N GLN A 65 12.09 3.10 -14.43
CA GLN A 65 12.81 4.01 -13.53
C GLN A 65 12.45 3.72 -12.07
N HIS A 66 11.16 3.64 -11.75
CA HIS A 66 10.68 3.41 -10.39
C HIS A 66 11.16 2.06 -9.86
N SER A 67 11.01 0.99 -10.65
CA SER A 67 11.40 -0.35 -10.22
C SER A 67 12.90 -0.51 -10.07
N VAL A 68 13.70 -0.04 -11.04
CA VAL A 68 15.16 -0.18 -11.02
C VAL A 68 15.73 0.52 -9.79
N MET A 69 15.34 1.77 -9.55
CA MET A 69 15.86 2.51 -8.40
C MET A 69 15.36 1.97 -7.05
N ALA A 70 14.22 1.28 -7.02
CA ALA A 70 13.75 0.62 -5.81
C ALA A 70 14.58 -0.61 -5.43
N ARG A 71 15.28 -1.27 -6.38
CA ARG A 71 15.95 -2.55 -6.13
C ARG A 71 17.19 -2.44 -5.24
N PRO A 72 17.42 -3.39 -4.32
CA PRO A 72 18.60 -3.41 -3.46
C PRO A 72 19.92 -3.38 -4.23
N GLY A 73 19.99 -4.05 -5.40
CA GLY A 73 21.18 -4.06 -6.24
C GLY A 73 21.55 -2.67 -6.77
N PHE A 74 20.58 -1.95 -7.32
CA PHE A 74 20.78 -0.58 -7.78
C PHE A 74 21.16 0.34 -6.63
N LYS A 75 20.46 0.26 -5.49
CA LYS A 75 20.77 1.07 -4.30
C LYS A 75 22.20 0.91 -3.81
N ARG A 76 22.74 -0.33 -3.77
CA ARG A 76 24.14 -0.58 -3.37
C ARG A 76 25.16 0.06 -4.31
N TRP A 77 24.85 0.15 -5.60
CA TRP A 77 25.70 0.84 -6.56
C TRP A 77 25.52 2.35 -6.48
N TRP A 78 24.28 2.83 -6.47
CA TRP A 78 23.91 4.24 -6.49
C TRP A 78 24.40 4.99 -5.26
N THR A 79 24.38 4.35 -4.08
CA THR A 79 24.87 4.93 -2.83
C THR A 79 26.38 5.16 -2.77
N ARG A 80 27.14 4.70 -3.79
CA ARG A 80 28.55 5.06 -3.96
C ARG A 80 28.73 6.46 -4.54
N VAL A 81 27.70 6.97 -5.22
CA VAL A 81 27.68 8.30 -5.87
C VAL A 81 26.82 9.27 -5.07
N VAL A 82 25.62 8.83 -4.67
CA VAL A 82 24.67 9.63 -3.90
C VAL A 82 24.76 9.27 -2.41
N PRO A 83 24.97 10.25 -1.51
CA PRO A 83 25.00 9.99 -0.08
C PRO A 83 23.71 9.30 0.41
N GLN A 84 23.86 8.26 1.24
CA GLN A 84 22.73 7.50 1.79
C GLN A 84 21.58 8.35 2.35
N PRO A 85 21.83 9.44 3.11
CA PRO A 85 20.74 10.25 3.67
C PRO A 85 19.78 10.85 2.63
N ILE A 86 20.27 11.12 1.41
CA ILE A 86 19.48 11.74 0.35
C ILE A 86 19.08 10.76 -0.75
N GLU A 87 19.46 9.48 -0.64
CA GLU A 87 19.16 8.46 -1.66
C GLU A 87 17.65 8.38 -1.89
N ARG A 88 16.86 8.24 -0.81
CA ARG A 88 15.40 8.12 -0.90
C ARG A 88 14.74 9.40 -1.42
N ALA A 89 15.20 10.57 -0.99
CA ALA A 89 14.71 11.85 -1.50
C ALA A 89 15.00 12.00 -3.01
N THR A 90 16.16 11.55 -3.46
CA THR A 90 16.56 11.57 -4.87
C THR A 90 15.75 10.59 -5.71
N TYR A 91 15.45 9.40 -5.18
CA TYR A 91 14.50 8.46 -5.78
C TYR A 91 13.13 9.10 -6.01
N VAL A 92 12.61 9.79 -5.00
CA VAL A 92 11.31 10.48 -5.04
C VAL A 92 11.33 11.61 -6.07
N LEU A 93 12.40 12.41 -6.10
CA LEU A 93 12.57 13.45 -7.11
C LEU A 93 12.60 12.88 -8.54
N ALA A 94 13.43 11.86 -8.79
CA ALA A 94 13.54 11.24 -10.11
C ALA A 94 12.19 10.67 -10.58
N THR A 95 11.47 10.00 -9.70
CA THR A 95 10.12 9.48 -10.00
C THR A 95 9.14 10.62 -10.29
N SER A 96 9.21 11.71 -9.54
CA SER A 96 8.34 12.89 -9.75
C SER A 96 8.63 13.55 -11.10
N LEU A 97 9.90 13.67 -11.49
CA LEU A 97 10.29 14.20 -12.80
C LEU A 97 9.80 13.32 -13.96
N VAL A 98 9.87 11.99 -13.82
CA VAL A 98 9.32 11.06 -14.82
C VAL A 98 7.80 11.19 -14.91
N LEU A 99 7.09 11.35 -13.79
CA LEU A 99 5.64 11.61 -13.80
C LEU A 99 5.30 12.96 -14.45
N ILE A 100 6.05 14.02 -14.16
CA ILE A 100 5.87 15.32 -14.81
C ILE A 100 6.07 15.19 -16.32
N ALA A 101 7.11 14.47 -16.75
CA ALA A 101 7.34 14.18 -18.17
C ALA A 101 6.19 13.36 -18.78
N LEU A 102 5.65 12.38 -18.05
CA LEU A 102 4.47 11.62 -18.47
C LEU A 102 3.28 12.57 -18.68
N PHE A 103 2.95 13.43 -17.72
CA PHE A 103 1.82 14.36 -17.86
C PHE A 103 1.99 15.32 -19.04
N ALA A 104 3.21 15.80 -19.27
CA ALA A 104 3.51 16.75 -20.33
C ALA A 104 3.53 16.12 -21.72
N ALA A 105 3.99 14.87 -21.84
CA ALA A 105 4.15 14.18 -23.11
C ALA A 105 3.00 13.24 -23.47
N TRP A 106 2.06 13.00 -22.54
CA TRP A 106 0.89 12.14 -22.75
C TRP A 106 0.09 12.54 -24.00
N GLN A 107 -0.27 11.57 -24.82
CA GLN A 107 -1.02 11.79 -26.06
C GLN A 107 -2.47 11.31 -25.90
N PRO A 108 -3.45 12.21 -25.73
CA PRO A 108 -4.83 11.78 -25.49
C PRO A 108 -5.38 11.00 -26.68
N ILE A 109 -6.06 9.88 -26.37
CA ILE A 109 -6.81 9.08 -27.34
C ILE A 109 -8.29 9.19 -26.96
N PRO A 110 -8.99 10.25 -27.41
CA PRO A 110 -10.29 10.67 -26.85
C PRO A 110 -11.48 9.79 -27.28
N PHE A 111 -11.21 8.57 -27.74
CA PHE A 111 -12.24 7.57 -28.02
C PHE A 111 -12.86 7.13 -26.69
N ALA A 112 -14.14 7.45 -26.48
CA ALA A 112 -14.83 7.11 -25.25
C ALA A 112 -15.23 5.63 -25.23
N ILE A 113 -14.80 4.91 -24.19
CA ILE A 113 -15.29 3.56 -23.87
C ILE A 113 -16.61 3.67 -23.13
N TRP A 114 -16.68 4.57 -22.14
CA TRP A 114 -17.94 4.96 -21.50
C TRP A 114 -17.93 6.43 -21.11
N ARG A 115 -19.14 6.97 -20.97
CA ARG A 115 -19.43 8.28 -20.38
C ARG A 115 -20.68 8.14 -19.53
N THR A 116 -20.59 8.62 -18.30
CA THR A 116 -21.68 8.62 -17.35
C THR A 116 -22.04 10.04 -16.98
N GLU A 117 -23.30 10.25 -16.60
CA GLU A 117 -23.85 11.55 -16.24
C GLU A 117 -24.62 11.45 -14.90
N GLY A 118 -25.01 12.61 -14.35
CA GLY A 118 -25.82 12.69 -13.13
C GLY A 118 -25.15 12.04 -11.91
N ALA A 119 -25.96 11.32 -11.11
CA ALA A 119 -25.51 10.72 -9.85
C ALA A 119 -24.37 9.69 -10.03
N VAL A 120 -24.37 8.93 -11.13
CA VAL A 120 -23.34 7.92 -11.40
C VAL A 120 -21.98 8.59 -11.64
N ALA A 121 -21.95 9.69 -12.39
CA ALA A 121 -20.72 10.44 -12.62
C ALA A 121 -20.13 11.00 -11.31
N VAL A 122 -20.99 11.51 -10.43
CA VAL A 122 -20.58 12.00 -9.10
C VAL A 122 -20.05 10.85 -8.25
N ALA A 123 -20.72 9.70 -8.22
CA ALA A 123 -20.27 8.52 -7.48
C ALA A 123 -18.90 8.02 -7.95
N LEU A 124 -18.66 7.97 -9.27
CA LEU A 124 -17.36 7.60 -9.83
C LEU A 124 -16.26 8.60 -9.46
N GLN A 125 -16.53 9.91 -9.54
CA GLN A 125 -15.57 10.91 -9.09
C GLN A 125 -15.27 10.80 -7.58
N ALA A 126 -16.29 10.58 -6.76
CA ALA A 126 -16.13 10.34 -5.33
C ALA A 126 -15.29 9.08 -5.08
N GLY A 127 -15.52 8.01 -5.85
CA GLY A 127 -14.72 6.79 -5.85
C GLY A 127 -13.24 7.04 -6.15
N ALA A 128 -12.93 7.84 -7.18
CA ALA A 128 -11.55 8.20 -7.48
C ALA A 128 -10.88 8.96 -6.34
N LEU A 129 -11.56 9.98 -5.80
CA LEU A 129 -11.04 10.77 -4.66
C LEU A 129 -10.88 9.92 -3.40
N LEU A 130 -11.79 8.98 -3.16
CA LEU A 130 -11.68 8.00 -2.09
C LEU A 130 -10.45 7.11 -2.29
N GLY A 131 -10.20 6.63 -3.51
CA GLY A 131 -9.00 5.89 -3.86
C GLY A 131 -7.71 6.64 -3.49
N PHE A 132 -7.61 7.92 -3.85
CA PHE A 132 -6.49 8.79 -3.47
C PHE A 132 -6.42 9.04 -1.96
N GLY A 133 -7.57 9.18 -1.31
CA GLY A 133 -7.68 9.25 0.15
C GLY A 133 -7.11 8.01 0.83
N ILE A 134 -7.41 6.82 0.31
CA ILE A 134 -6.84 5.54 0.78
C ILE A 134 -5.32 5.53 0.58
N VAL A 135 -4.82 5.95 -0.59
CA VAL A 135 -3.37 6.05 -0.84
C VAL A 135 -2.69 6.95 0.21
N LEU A 136 -3.25 8.13 0.44
CA LEU A 136 -2.69 9.07 1.43
C LEU A 136 -2.75 8.48 2.84
N TYR A 137 -3.93 7.99 3.25
CA TYR A 137 -4.14 7.40 4.57
C TYR A 137 -3.18 6.23 4.85
N THR A 138 -3.12 5.27 3.93
CA THR A 138 -2.28 4.07 4.07
C THR A 138 -0.79 4.41 4.06
N SER A 139 -0.38 5.45 3.32
CA SER A 139 1.01 5.93 3.38
C SER A 139 1.40 6.45 4.76
N PHE A 140 0.49 7.12 5.50
CA PHE A 140 0.75 7.52 6.89
C PHE A 140 0.82 6.33 7.85
N LEU A 141 0.04 5.27 7.61
CA LEU A 141 0.10 4.05 8.43
C LEU A 141 1.47 3.37 8.37
N ILE A 142 2.15 3.39 7.22
CA ILE A 142 3.49 2.78 7.03
C ILE A 142 4.64 3.78 7.20
N ASP A 143 4.36 4.95 7.77
CA ASP A 143 5.25 6.10 7.92
C ASP A 143 5.60 6.81 6.61
N HIS A 144 4.70 7.73 6.24
CA HIS A 144 4.76 8.58 5.05
C HIS A 144 6.09 9.30 4.92
N PHE A 145 6.62 9.84 6.01
CA PHE A 145 7.83 10.66 5.98
C PHE A 145 9.07 9.82 5.67
N ASP A 146 9.15 8.60 6.18
CA ASP A 146 10.23 7.67 5.85
C ASP A 146 10.06 7.08 4.44
N LEU A 147 8.81 6.84 4.01
CA LEU A 147 8.49 6.43 2.64
C LEU A 147 8.94 7.47 1.61
N PHE A 148 8.88 8.76 1.91
CA PHE A 148 9.28 9.83 0.99
C PHE A 148 10.67 10.44 1.27
N GLY A 149 11.46 9.85 2.19
CA GLY A 149 12.85 10.26 2.40
C GLY A 149 13.07 11.37 3.44
N LEU A 150 12.00 11.91 4.02
CA LEU A 150 12.05 13.03 4.98
C LEU A 150 12.66 12.62 6.33
N ARG A 151 12.37 11.41 6.83
CA ARG A 151 12.96 10.92 8.08
C ARG A 151 14.48 10.76 7.96
N GLN A 152 14.96 10.27 6.82
CA GLN A 152 16.38 10.04 6.53
C GLN A 152 17.16 11.36 6.55
N VAL A 153 16.66 12.40 5.87
CA VAL A 153 17.31 13.72 5.85
C VAL A 153 17.20 14.43 7.21
N PHE A 154 16.09 14.26 7.94
CA PHE A 154 15.91 14.83 9.27
C PHE A 154 16.90 14.23 10.28
N LEU A 155 17.06 12.91 10.29
CA LEU A 155 18.04 12.24 11.16
C LEU A 155 19.47 12.67 10.83
N ALA A 156 19.82 12.75 9.54
CA ALA A 156 21.12 13.25 9.11
C ALA A 156 21.36 14.71 9.52
N TRP A 157 20.33 15.55 9.47
CA TRP A 157 20.40 16.93 9.96
C TRP A 157 20.67 17.00 11.47
N ARG A 158 19.99 16.15 12.25
CA ARG A 158 20.24 16.01 13.70
C ARG A 158 21.56 15.33 14.04
N GLY A 159 22.28 14.79 13.06
CA GLY A 159 23.49 14.00 13.28
C GLY A 159 23.22 12.64 13.94
N ALA A 160 21.99 12.14 13.86
CA ALA A 160 21.60 10.84 14.37
C ALA A 160 21.76 9.76 13.29
N PRO A 161 22.21 8.54 13.64
CA PRO A 161 22.26 7.43 12.69
C PRO A 161 20.85 7.01 12.27
N TYR A 162 20.70 6.55 11.03
CA TYR A 162 19.45 5.96 10.57
C TYR A 162 19.25 4.60 11.23
N SER A 163 18.09 4.39 11.86
CA SER A 163 17.65 3.08 12.34
C SER A 163 16.60 2.51 11.42
N GLU A 164 16.82 1.27 11.00
CA GLU A 164 15.80 0.47 10.31
C GLU A 164 14.62 0.22 11.22
N LYS A 165 13.43 0.19 10.64
CA LYS A 165 12.20 -0.02 11.40
C LYS A 165 11.89 -1.48 11.54
N ARG A 166 11.27 -1.80 12.67
CA ARG A 166 10.69 -3.11 12.91
C ARG A 166 9.50 -3.31 11.98
N PHE A 167 9.36 -4.52 11.43
CA PHE A 167 8.17 -4.92 10.70
C PHE A 167 6.94 -4.85 11.61
N VAL A 168 5.95 -4.07 11.21
CA VAL A 168 4.67 -3.89 11.89
C VAL A 168 3.55 -3.91 10.85
N THR A 169 2.36 -4.38 11.24
CA THR A 169 1.19 -4.47 10.37
C THR A 169 0.04 -3.65 10.97
N PRO A 170 0.07 -2.32 10.83
CA PRO A 170 -0.91 -1.44 11.47
C PRO A 170 -2.26 -1.50 10.77
N GLN A 171 -3.33 -1.61 11.58
CA GLN A 171 -4.73 -1.41 11.15
C GLN A 171 -5.12 -2.17 9.88
N VAL A 172 -5.36 -1.49 8.76
CA VAL A 172 -5.78 -2.05 7.48
C VAL A 172 -4.79 -3.09 6.94
N TYR A 173 -3.49 -2.94 7.24
CA TYR A 173 -2.45 -3.91 6.88
C TYR A 173 -2.58 -5.25 7.62
N ARG A 174 -3.47 -5.37 8.63
CA ARG A 174 -3.83 -6.66 9.23
C ARG A 174 -4.78 -7.47 8.35
N PHE A 175 -5.49 -6.81 7.45
CA PHE A 175 -6.57 -7.39 6.66
C PHE A 175 -6.21 -7.54 5.18
N ILE A 176 -5.46 -6.58 4.63
CA ILE A 176 -5.04 -6.56 3.23
C ILE A 176 -3.55 -6.28 3.19
N ARG A 177 -2.79 -7.04 2.38
CA ARG A 177 -1.34 -6.83 2.25
C ARG A 177 -0.99 -5.50 1.61
N HIS A 178 -1.78 -5.06 0.64
CA HIS A 178 -1.45 -3.92 -0.23
C HIS A 178 -2.58 -2.88 -0.36
N PRO A 179 -3.07 -2.28 0.75
CA PRO A 179 -4.17 -1.33 0.68
C PRO A 179 -3.82 -0.05 -0.09
N LEU A 180 -2.54 0.34 -0.12
CA LEU A 180 -2.03 1.45 -0.93
C LEU A 180 -2.22 1.17 -2.43
N TYR A 181 -1.96 -0.05 -2.90
CA TYR A 181 -2.18 -0.44 -4.31
C TYR A 181 -3.67 -0.54 -4.65
N VAL A 182 -4.51 -0.96 -3.70
CA VAL A 182 -5.98 -0.92 -3.88
C VAL A 182 -6.45 0.52 -4.09
N GLY A 183 -5.97 1.46 -3.29
CA GLY A 183 -6.28 2.89 -3.46
C GLY A 183 -5.91 3.42 -4.85
N TRP A 184 -4.73 3.05 -5.36
CA TRP A 184 -4.32 3.40 -6.73
C TRP A 184 -5.24 2.81 -7.79
N MET A 185 -5.56 1.51 -7.69
CA MET A 185 -6.46 0.86 -8.66
C MET A 185 -7.85 1.50 -8.67
N ILE A 186 -8.44 1.77 -7.51
CA ILE A 186 -9.72 2.50 -7.41
C ILE A 186 -9.60 3.86 -8.10
N SER A 187 -8.54 4.62 -7.82
CA SER A 187 -8.32 5.95 -8.38
C SER A 187 -8.22 5.94 -9.92
N PHE A 188 -7.59 4.93 -10.50
CA PHE A 188 -7.40 4.83 -11.94
C PHE A 188 -8.68 4.41 -12.67
N TRP A 189 -9.48 3.52 -12.08
CA TRP A 189 -10.65 2.93 -12.74
C TRP A 189 -11.95 3.69 -12.50
N CYS A 190 -12.08 4.43 -11.39
CA CYS A 190 -13.27 5.21 -11.08
C CYS A 190 -13.31 6.54 -11.85
N ALA A 191 -13.52 6.49 -13.17
CA ALA A 191 -13.62 7.68 -14.00
C ALA A 191 -15.03 7.82 -14.60
N PRO A 192 -15.69 9.00 -14.50
CA PRO A 192 -17.01 9.22 -15.10
C PRO A 192 -16.96 9.17 -16.64
N VAL A 193 -15.83 9.60 -17.20
CA VAL A 193 -15.47 9.47 -18.62
C VAL A 193 -14.25 8.58 -18.65
N MET A 194 -14.32 7.47 -19.39
CA MET A 194 -13.16 6.60 -19.63
C MET A 194 -12.88 6.60 -21.11
N THR A 195 -11.80 7.25 -21.52
CA THR A 195 -11.31 7.16 -22.89
C THR A 195 -10.40 5.95 -23.06
N LEU A 196 -10.08 5.62 -24.32
CA LEU A 196 -9.09 4.60 -24.63
C LEU A 196 -7.71 4.95 -24.06
N GLY A 197 -7.33 6.23 -24.06
CA GLY A 197 -6.10 6.70 -23.42
C GLY A 197 -6.13 6.49 -21.90
N HIS A 198 -7.21 6.88 -21.24
CA HIS A 198 -7.37 6.63 -19.80
C HIS A 198 -7.31 5.13 -19.48
N ALA A 199 -8.04 4.29 -20.22
CA ALA A 199 -8.01 2.85 -20.00
C ALA A 199 -6.64 2.22 -20.25
N LEU A 200 -5.86 2.73 -21.22
CA LEU A 200 -4.48 2.35 -21.45
C LEU A 200 -3.61 2.66 -20.22
N PHE A 201 -3.72 3.88 -19.68
CA PHE A 201 -3.03 4.28 -18.45
C PHE A 201 -3.43 3.38 -17.27
N ALA A 202 -4.73 3.25 -17.00
CA ALA A 202 -5.26 2.47 -15.88
C ALA A 202 -4.83 1.00 -15.96
N SER A 203 -4.90 0.39 -17.15
CA SER A 203 -4.48 -0.98 -17.39
C SER A 203 -2.96 -1.13 -17.27
N GLY A 204 -2.18 -0.25 -17.90
CA GLY A 204 -0.72 -0.29 -17.85
C GLY A 204 -0.19 -0.13 -16.43
N MET A 205 -0.74 0.82 -15.66
CA MET A 205 -0.40 1.03 -14.26
C MET A 205 -0.85 -0.13 -13.36
N THR A 206 -2.01 -0.74 -13.64
CA THR A 206 -2.47 -1.93 -12.92
C THR A 206 -1.53 -3.12 -13.17
N ILE A 207 -1.17 -3.39 -14.43
CA ILE A 207 -0.21 -4.45 -14.78
C ILE A 207 1.14 -4.19 -14.09
N TYR A 208 1.60 -2.93 -14.13
CA TYR A 208 2.81 -2.53 -13.45
C TYR A 208 2.75 -2.82 -11.94
N ILE A 209 1.67 -2.43 -11.25
CA ILE A 209 1.46 -2.70 -9.83
C ILE A 209 1.49 -4.21 -9.54
N LEU A 210 0.80 -5.01 -10.35
CA LEU A 210 0.78 -6.47 -10.18
C LEU A 210 2.18 -7.08 -10.30
N ILE A 211 2.98 -6.60 -11.24
CA ILE A 211 4.39 -7.00 -11.39
C ILE A 211 5.21 -6.53 -10.18
N ALA A 212 5.05 -5.26 -9.78
CA ALA A 212 5.78 -4.65 -8.69
C ALA A 212 5.59 -5.41 -7.37
N ILE A 213 4.35 -5.80 -7.05
CA ILE A 213 4.01 -6.61 -5.87
C ILE A 213 4.82 -7.89 -5.81
N ARG A 214 4.93 -8.63 -6.93
CA ARG A 214 5.67 -9.92 -6.94
C ARG A 214 7.13 -9.73 -6.54
N TYR A 215 7.76 -8.67 -7.04
CA TYR A 215 9.12 -8.37 -6.69
C TYR A 215 9.25 -7.79 -5.27
N GLU A 216 8.34 -6.90 -4.87
CA GLU A 216 8.31 -6.33 -3.52
C GLU A 216 8.17 -7.42 -2.46
N GLU A 217 7.21 -8.35 -2.62
CA GLU A 217 7.02 -9.46 -1.66
C GLU A 217 8.22 -10.40 -1.63
N ARG A 218 8.89 -10.60 -2.76
CA ARG A 218 10.14 -11.38 -2.82
C ARG A 218 11.26 -10.68 -2.05
N ASP A 219 11.43 -9.37 -2.26
CA ASP A 219 12.45 -8.57 -1.60
C ASP A 219 12.19 -8.49 -0.08
N LEU A 220 10.93 -8.29 0.33
CA LEU A 220 10.51 -8.29 1.73
C LEU A 220 10.67 -9.66 2.39
N ALA A 221 10.31 -10.75 1.71
CA ALA A 221 10.53 -12.09 2.24
C ALA A 221 12.03 -12.42 2.43
N ALA A 222 12.90 -11.89 1.56
CA ALA A 222 14.34 -12.02 1.69
C ALA A 222 14.89 -11.18 2.86
N ALA A 223 14.38 -9.96 3.05
CA ALA A 223 14.85 -9.05 4.09
C ALA A 223 14.32 -9.36 5.50
N LEU A 224 13.04 -9.74 5.61
CA LEU A 224 12.33 -9.91 6.88
C LEU A 224 12.18 -11.37 7.31
N GLY A 225 12.47 -12.32 6.42
CA GLY A 225 12.50 -13.75 6.74
C GLY A 225 11.12 -14.37 7.04
N GLU A 226 11.11 -15.36 7.94
CA GLU A 226 9.90 -16.13 8.28
C GLU A 226 8.72 -15.32 8.82
N PRO A 227 8.91 -14.31 9.70
CA PRO A 227 7.79 -13.50 10.18
C PRO A 227 6.95 -12.89 9.06
N TYR A 228 7.61 -12.39 8.01
CA TYR A 228 6.93 -11.83 6.85
C TYR A 228 6.25 -12.91 6.00
N ARG A 229 6.92 -14.06 5.76
CA ARG A 229 6.34 -15.16 4.99
C ARG A 229 5.05 -15.68 5.63
N ARG A 230 5.04 -15.92 6.94
CA ARG A 230 3.84 -16.34 7.67
C ARG A 230 2.71 -15.32 7.57
N TRP A 231 3.01 -14.03 7.76
CA TRP A 231 2.00 -12.98 7.62
C TRP A 231 1.45 -12.91 6.19
N ARG A 232 2.32 -13.01 5.18
CA ARG A 232 1.95 -12.97 3.77
C ARG A 232 1.02 -14.11 3.39
N ASP A 233 1.30 -15.32 3.87
CA ASP A 233 0.52 -16.51 3.58
C ASP A 233 -0.82 -16.54 4.36
N ALA A 234 -0.93 -15.73 5.42
CA ALA A 234 -2.13 -15.56 6.24
C ALA A 234 -3.02 -14.37 5.81
N THR A 235 -2.52 -13.44 4.99
CA THR A 235 -3.22 -12.18 4.67
C THR A 235 -3.51 -12.10 3.17
N PRO A 236 -4.76 -11.84 2.75
CA PRO A 236 -5.10 -11.72 1.34
C PRO A 236 -4.43 -10.50 0.68
N MET A 237 -4.25 -10.57 -0.64
CA MET A 237 -3.49 -9.56 -1.39
C MET A 237 -4.24 -8.23 -1.53
N PHE A 238 -5.51 -8.27 -1.91
CA PHE A 238 -6.32 -7.08 -2.24
C PHE A 238 -7.68 -7.03 -1.54
N VAL A 239 -8.43 -8.13 -1.57
CA VAL A 239 -9.79 -8.19 -1.01
C VAL A 239 -9.78 -9.07 0.23
N PRO A 240 -10.26 -8.57 1.39
CA PRO A 240 -10.38 -9.38 2.58
C PRO A 240 -11.49 -10.40 2.36
N LEU A 241 -11.13 -11.67 2.20
CA LEU A 241 -12.10 -12.76 2.16
C LEU A 241 -12.53 -13.06 3.60
N VAL A 242 -13.58 -12.39 4.07
CA VAL A 242 -14.13 -12.49 5.44
C VAL A 242 -14.33 -13.95 5.88
N ARG A 243 -14.79 -14.79 4.95
CA ARG A 243 -14.99 -16.24 5.18
C ARG A 243 -13.68 -16.99 5.43
N GLU A 244 -12.65 -16.73 4.63
CA GLU A 244 -11.36 -17.42 4.77
C GLU A 244 -10.63 -16.98 6.04
N MET A 245 -10.81 -15.72 6.45
CA MET A 245 -10.31 -15.22 7.73
C MET A 245 -10.98 -15.90 8.93
N LYS A 246 -12.29 -16.15 8.86
CA LYS A 246 -13.06 -16.84 9.91
C LYS A 246 -12.61 -18.30 10.05
N GLU A 247 -12.49 -19.02 8.94
CA GLU A 247 -12.04 -20.42 8.93
C GLU A 247 -10.60 -20.56 9.46
N ARG A 248 -9.70 -19.63 9.11
CA ARG A 248 -8.31 -19.64 9.59
C ARG A 248 -8.16 -19.30 11.07
N ARG A 249 -8.93 -18.33 11.59
CA ARG A 249 -8.96 -18.03 13.03
C ARG A 249 -9.48 -19.22 13.84
N HIS A 250 -10.52 -19.89 13.35
CA HIS A 250 -11.02 -21.10 13.97
C HIS A 250 -9.96 -22.21 14.00
N ALA A 251 -9.23 -22.41 12.89
CA ALA A 251 -8.13 -23.37 12.84
C ALA A 251 -6.98 -23.02 13.80
N GLN A 252 -6.61 -21.73 13.92
CA GLN A 252 -5.59 -21.27 14.86
C GLN A 252 -6.01 -21.47 16.33
N PHE A 253 -7.26 -21.20 16.65
CA PHE A 253 -7.84 -21.48 17.96
C PHE A 253 -7.76 -22.98 18.29
N LEU A 254 -8.21 -23.85 17.39
CA LEU A 254 -8.14 -25.30 17.59
C LEU A 254 -6.71 -25.79 17.78
N ALA A 255 -5.75 -25.28 17.01
CA ALA A 255 -4.34 -25.64 17.16
C ALA A 255 -3.76 -25.20 18.52
N LYS A 256 -4.13 -24.00 19.00
CA LYS A 256 -3.69 -23.49 20.31
C LYS A 256 -4.29 -24.31 21.46
N VAL A 257 -5.59 -24.63 21.37
CA VAL A 257 -6.29 -25.49 22.34
C VAL A 257 -5.64 -26.88 22.41
N GLN A 258 -5.32 -27.47 21.25
CA GLN A 258 -4.63 -28.77 21.20
C GLN A 258 -3.23 -28.71 21.82
N ALA A 259 -2.45 -27.67 21.53
CA ALA A 259 -1.11 -27.51 22.10
C ALA A 259 -1.16 -27.35 23.63
N ASP A 260 -2.07 -26.53 24.15
CA ASP A 260 -2.25 -26.32 25.59
C ASP A 260 -2.74 -27.60 26.30
N ALA A 261 -3.67 -28.34 25.68
CA ALA A 261 -4.15 -29.61 26.22
C ALA A 261 -3.01 -30.64 26.31
N VAL A 262 -2.17 -30.74 25.27
CA VAL A 262 -1.02 -31.66 25.24
C VAL A 262 0.02 -31.26 26.29
N GLN A 263 0.40 -29.98 26.36
CA GLN A 263 1.40 -29.51 27.31
C GLN A 263 0.99 -29.77 28.76
N ARG A 264 -0.29 -29.53 29.09
CA ARG A 264 -0.78 -29.76 30.45
C ARG A 264 -0.97 -31.24 30.79
N THR A 265 -1.31 -32.06 29.80
CA THR A 265 -1.32 -33.52 29.96
C THR A 265 0.09 -34.03 30.27
N LEU A 266 1.11 -33.50 29.58
CA LEU A 266 2.51 -33.81 29.87
C LEU A 266 2.92 -33.32 31.27
N ASP A 267 2.49 -32.13 31.69
CA ASP A 267 2.76 -31.62 33.04
C ASP A 267 2.12 -32.49 34.15
N LEU A 268 0.89 -32.98 33.93
CA LEU A 268 0.23 -33.92 34.83
C LEU A 268 0.99 -35.25 34.93
N LEU A 269 1.45 -35.79 33.78
CA LEU A 269 2.23 -37.03 33.74
C LEU A 269 3.60 -36.86 34.42
N ALA A 270 4.22 -35.68 34.31
CA ALA A 270 5.53 -35.39 34.88
C ALA A 270 5.51 -35.12 36.40
N ARG A 271 4.41 -34.61 36.96
CA ARG A 271 4.32 -34.19 38.37
C ARG A 271 3.79 -35.26 39.34
N GLY A 272 3.47 -36.47 38.88
CA GLY A 272 2.77 -37.47 39.70
C GLY A 272 1.29 -37.12 39.91
N PRO A 273 0.50 -37.88 40.69
CA PRO A 273 -0.97 -37.83 40.67
C PRO A 273 -1.50 -36.51 41.25
N GLY A 274 -1.53 -35.45 40.44
CA GLY A 274 -2.31 -34.24 40.67
C GLY A 274 -3.78 -34.51 40.38
N SER A 275 -4.68 -33.78 41.05
CA SER A 275 -6.13 -33.91 40.81
C SER A 275 -6.46 -33.46 39.38
N VAL A 276 -7.41 -34.15 38.76
CA VAL A 276 -7.95 -33.83 37.43
C VAL A 276 -8.41 -32.36 37.35
N GLU A 277 -8.86 -31.79 38.46
CA GLU A 277 -9.26 -30.39 38.62
C GLU A 277 -8.13 -29.40 38.27
N SER A 278 -6.88 -29.72 38.60
CA SER A 278 -5.71 -28.87 38.30
C SER A 278 -5.44 -28.71 36.80
N PHE A 279 -5.93 -29.63 35.98
CA PHE A 279 -5.88 -29.53 34.52
C PHE A 279 -7.06 -28.74 33.95
N PHE A 280 -8.28 -29.04 34.41
CA PHE A 280 -9.50 -28.47 33.86
C PHE A 280 -9.61 -26.98 34.16
N GLU A 281 -9.35 -26.54 35.39
CA GLU A 281 -9.62 -25.16 35.81
C GLU A 281 -8.90 -24.12 34.92
N PRO A 282 -7.57 -24.18 34.68
CA PRO A 282 -6.94 -23.17 33.86
C PRO A 282 -7.15 -23.45 32.35
N PHE A 283 -7.59 -24.65 31.94
CA PHE A 283 -7.82 -24.99 30.53
C PHE A 283 -9.18 -24.45 30.09
N THR A 284 -10.19 -24.63 30.94
CA THR A 284 -11.50 -24.00 30.79
C THR A 284 -11.39 -22.49 30.84
N LYS A 285 -10.54 -21.93 31.72
CA LYS A 285 -10.26 -20.49 31.72
C LYS A 285 -9.68 -19.99 30.39
N THR A 286 -8.66 -20.66 29.86
CA THR A 286 -8.10 -20.32 28.52
C THR A 286 -9.16 -20.45 27.42
N LEU A 287 -9.99 -21.51 27.45
CA LEU A 287 -11.07 -21.72 26.50
C LEU A 287 -12.11 -20.59 26.55
N VAL A 288 -12.52 -20.18 27.75
CA VAL A 288 -13.51 -19.11 27.93
C VAL A 288 -12.94 -17.77 27.45
N GLU A 289 -11.74 -17.40 27.89
CA GLU A 289 -11.09 -16.13 27.52
C GLU A 289 -10.88 -16.01 26.00
N GLU A 290 -10.45 -17.09 25.32
CA GLU A 290 -10.23 -17.09 23.88
C GLU A 290 -11.54 -17.18 23.07
N CYS A 291 -12.54 -17.93 23.55
CA CYS A 291 -13.87 -17.97 22.92
C CYS A 291 -14.59 -16.62 23.04
N GLU A 292 -14.52 -15.95 24.20
CA GLU A 292 -15.05 -14.60 24.38
C GLU A 292 -14.32 -13.59 23.48
N SER A 293 -12.99 -13.69 23.36
CA SER A 293 -12.23 -12.85 22.42
C SER A 293 -12.67 -13.04 20.97
N LEU A 294 -12.91 -14.29 20.53
CA LEU A 294 -13.44 -14.58 19.19
C LEU A 294 -14.86 -14.06 19.01
N ALA A 295 -15.72 -14.21 20.03
CA ALA A 295 -17.11 -13.76 19.98
C ALA A 295 -17.21 -12.22 19.96
N CYS A 296 -16.43 -11.51 20.76
CA CYS A 296 -16.38 -10.05 20.77
C CYS A 296 -15.87 -9.47 19.44
N ASP A 297 -14.84 -10.08 18.84
CA ASP A 297 -14.35 -9.67 17.51
C ASP A 297 -15.39 -9.94 16.40
N VAL A 298 -16.16 -11.05 16.50
CA VAL A 298 -17.28 -11.35 15.58
C VAL A 298 -18.38 -10.30 15.71
N TRP A 299 -18.72 -9.88 16.94
CA TRP A 299 -19.69 -8.81 17.18
C TRP A 299 -19.22 -7.45 16.66
N LEU A 300 -17.94 -7.10 16.79
CA LEU A 300 -17.37 -5.88 16.22
C LEU A 300 -17.42 -5.84 14.68
N THR A 301 -17.33 -7.00 14.03
CA THR A 301 -17.55 -7.10 12.57
C THR A 301 -19.03 -7.10 12.17
N ASP A 302 -19.91 -7.73 12.94
CA ASP A 302 -21.35 -7.82 12.65
C ASP A 302 -22.08 -6.48 12.91
N GLU A 303 -21.61 -5.67 13.87
CA GLU A 303 -22.09 -4.28 14.04
C GLU A 303 -21.69 -3.37 12.85
N HIS A 304 -20.57 -3.64 12.17
CA HIS A 304 -20.22 -2.94 10.94
C HIS A 304 -20.97 -3.43 9.69
N GLU A 305 -21.44 -4.68 9.67
CA GLU A 305 -22.32 -5.19 8.62
C GLU A 305 -23.78 -4.73 8.79
N LYS A 306 -24.26 -4.60 10.04
CA LYS A 306 -25.65 -4.20 10.32
C LYS A 306 -25.96 -2.72 10.17
N HIS A 307 -24.96 -1.85 10.04
CA HIS A 307 -25.19 -0.42 9.77
C HIS A 307 -25.32 -0.07 8.27
N VAL A 308 -25.28 -1.04 7.36
CA VAL A 308 -25.45 -0.80 5.91
C VAL A 308 -26.86 -1.13 5.38
N GLU A 309 -27.77 -1.67 6.22
CA GLU A 309 -29.11 -2.10 5.75
C GLU A 309 -30.32 -1.37 6.35
N LEU A 310 -30.14 -0.24 7.03
CA LEU A 310 -31.27 0.55 7.54
C LEU A 310 -31.10 2.05 7.27
N GLU A 311 -31.35 2.45 6.02
CA GLU A 311 -31.97 3.75 5.66
C GLU A 311 -32.32 3.75 4.15
N ALA A 312 -33.38 3.02 3.81
CA ALA A 312 -34.15 3.23 2.59
C ALA A 312 -35.61 2.89 2.89
N SER A 313 -36.29 3.84 3.54
CA SER A 313 -37.73 4.08 3.43
C SER A 313 -37.93 5.50 2.92
#